data_AF-A0A933CFU8-F1
#
_entry.id   AF-A0A933CFU8-F1
#
_cell.length_a   1.000
_cell.length_b   1.000
_cell.length_c   1.000
_cell.angle_alpha   90.00
_cell.angle_beta   90.00
_cell.angle_gamma   90.00
#
_symmetry.space_group_name_H-M   'P 1'
#
loop_
_entity.id
_entity.type
_entity.pdbx_description
1 polymer ?
#
loop_
_entity_poly.entity_id
_entity_poly.type
_entity_poly.pdbx_seq_one_letter_code
_entity_poly.pdbx_strand_id
1 'polypeptide(L)' 'MEETKTQPAQESSDKPVIHRVCEGCNNMFATHPDSKQLRCPNCRKE' A
#
# COMPACT_ATOMS: atom_id res chain seq x y z
N MET A 1 -11.24 30.62 -18.75
CA MET A 1 -9.93 29.96 -18.63
C MET A 1 -9.65 29.97 -17.15
N GLU A 2 -9.66 28.87 -16.40
CA GLU A 2 -9.32 27.48 -16.67
C GLU A 2 -10.14 26.55 -15.77
N GLU A 3 -10.47 25.38 -16.29
CA GLU A 3 -11.11 24.28 -15.56
C GLU A 3 -10.05 23.56 -14.71
N THR A 4 -10.16 23.63 -13.38
CA THR A 4 -9.27 22.89 -12.49
C THR A 4 -9.67 21.41 -12.46
N LYS A 5 -8.89 20.60 -13.19
CA LYS A 5 -8.91 19.13 -13.19
C LYS A 5 -8.74 18.56 -11.78
N THR A 6 -9.75 17.79 -11.38
CA THR A 6 -9.68 16.43 -10.83
C THR A 6 -8.49 16.07 -9.94
N GLN A 7 -8.76 15.93 -8.64
CA GLN A 7 -8.22 14.84 -7.84
C GLN A 7 -9.42 14.13 -7.22
N PRO A 8 -9.63 12.82 -7.42
CA PRO A 8 -10.56 12.10 -6.55
C PRO A 8 -9.98 12.25 -5.15
N ALA A 9 -10.75 12.89 -4.26
CA ALA A 9 -10.46 12.90 -2.83
C ALA A 9 -10.15 11.46 -2.45
N GLN A 10 -8.89 11.17 -2.14
CA GLN A 10 -8.50 9.87 -1.61
C GLN A 10 -9.32 9.71 -0.34
N GLU A 11 -10.35 8.88 -0.45
CA GLU A 11 -11.16 8.37 0.64
C GLU A 11 -10.19 8.05 1.76
N SER A 12 -10.25 8.86 2.81
CA SER A 12 -9.28 8.85 3.89
C SER A 12 -9.48 7.55 4.66
N SER A 13 -8.90 6.48 4.14
CA SER A 13 -8.71 5.25 4.89
C SER A 13 -7.70 5.63 5.96
N ASP A 14 -8.21 6.01 7.13
CA ASP A 14 -7.54 6.50 8.35
C ASP A 14 -6.47 5.53 8.91
N LYS A 15 -6.16 4.44 8.19
CA LYS A 15 -5.17 3.45 8.59
C LYS A 15 -3.82 3.81 7.95
N PRO A 16 -2.75 4.00 8.75
CA PRO A 16 -1.44 4.29 8.20
C PRO A 16 -0.98 3.12 7.32
N VAL A 17 -0.50 3.43 6.11
CA VAL A 17 0.07 2.43 5.21
C VAL A 17 1.54 2.25 5.57
N ILE A 18 1.94 1.02 5.89
CA ILE A 18 3.32 0.64 6.19
C ILE A 18 3.92 0.02 4.93
N HIS A 19 5.06 0.55 4.51
CA HIS A 19 5.82 -0.06 3.44
C HIS A 19 6.85 -1.04 4.02
N ARG A 20 6.89 -2.26 3.51
CA ARG A 20 7.84 -3.32 3.89
C ARG A 20 8.54 -3.87 2.65
N VAL A 21 9.74 -4.41 2.82
CA VAL A 21 10.46 -5.14 1.78
C VAL A 21 10.37 -6.63 2.09
N CYS A 22 10.00 -7.44 1.09
CA CYS A 22 9.95 -8.90 1.26
C CYS A 22 11.35 -9.50 1.14
N GLU A 23 11.77 -10.30 2.12
CA GLU A 23 13.09 -10.96 2.09
C GLU A 23 13.20 -12.00 0.95
N GLY A 24 12.09 -12.64 0.58
CA GLY A 24 12.09 -13.69 -0.44
C GLY A 24 12.21 -13.21 -1.89
N CYS A 25 11.68 -12.03 -2.22
CA CYS A 25 11.73 -11.48 -3.58
C CYS A 25 12.31 -10.07 -3.66
N ASN A 26 12.78 -9.53 -2.53
CA ASN A 26 13.34 -8.20 -2.37
C ASN A 26 12.49 -7.06 -2.95
N ASN A 27 11.18 -7.27 -3.06
CA ASN A 27 10.24 -6.27 -3.55
C ASN A 27 9.58 -5.53 -2.38
N MET A 28 9.45 -4.22 -2.55
CA MET A 28 8.71 -3.36 -1.64
C MET A 28 7.21 -3.52 -1.87
N PHE A 29 6.43 -3.59 -0.79
CA PHE A 29 4.98 -3.64 -0.84
C PHE A 29 4.37 -2.84 0.32
N ALA A 30 3.16 -2.33 0.10
CA ALA A 30 2.36 -1.66 1.11
C ALA A 30 1.52 -2.68 1.89
N THR A 31 1.45 -2.53 3.21
CA THR A 31 0.57 -3.30 4.08
C THR A 31 -0.01 -2.39 5.16
N HIS A 32 -1.15 -2.77 5.73
CA HIS A 32 -1.73 -2.05 6.87
C HIS A 32 -1.22 -2.68 8.18
N PRO A 33 -1.01 -1.91 9.26
CA PRO A 33 -0.58 -2.44 10.56
C PRO A 33 -1.53 -3.48 11.13
N ASP A 34 -2.82 -3.33 10.82
CA ASP A 34 -3.90 -4.21 11.26
C ASP A 34 -4.09 -5.42 10.32
N SER A 35 -3.41 -5.41 9.17
CA SER A 35 -3.42 -6.55 8.26
C SER A 35 -2.52 -7.63 8.83
N LYS A 36 -3.13 -8.77 9.22
CA LYS A 36 -2.40 -10.01 9.52
C LYS A 36 -1.70 -10.62 8.30
N GLN A 37 -1.72 -9.93 7.16
CA GLN A 37 -1.09 -10.35 5.93
C GLN A 37 0.42 -10.08 6.02
N LEU A 38 1.12 -11.06 6.60
CA LEU A 38 2.58 -11.15 6.63
C LEU A 38 3.16 -11.54 5.26
N ARG A 39 2.33 -12.10 4.38
CA ARG A 39 2.77 -12.59 3.07
C ARG A 39 2.94 -11.44 2.07
N CYS A 40 4.07 -11.44 1.39
CA CYS A 40 4.31 -10.54 0.28
C CYS A 40 3.30 -10.79 -0.85
N PRO A 41 2.63 -9.77 -1.40
CA PRO A 41 1.69 -9.95 -2.51
C PRO A 41 2.38 -10.43 -3.81
N ASN A 42 3.68 -10.18 -3.96
CA ASN A 42 4.43 -10.57 -5.16
C ASN A 42 4.77 -12.07 -5.18
N CYS A 43 5.43 -12.58 -4.12
CA CYS A 43 5.91 -13.96 -4.10
C CYS A 43 5.17 -14.86 -3.11
N ARG A 44 4.23 -14.31 -2.33
CA ARG A 44 3.42 -14.99 -1.30
C ARG A 44 4.23 -15.64 -0.17
N LYS A 45 5.53 -15.36 -0.09
CA LYS A 45 6.37 -15.74 1.05
C LYS A 45 6.13 -14.79 2.22
N GLU A 46 6.25 -15.35 3.42
CA GLU A 46 6.30 -14.61 4.69
C GLU A 46 7.68 -13.97 4.87
#